data_AF-A0A8H7WQF2-F1
#
_entry.id   AF-A0A8H7WQF2-F1
#
_cell.length_a   1.000
_cell.length_b   1.000
_cell.length_c   1.000
_cell.angle_alpha   90.00
_cell.angle_beta   90.00
_cell.angle_gamma   90.00
#
_symmetry.space_group_name_H-M   'P 1'
#
loop_
_entity.id
_entity.type
_entity.pdbx_description
1 polymer ?
#
loop_
_entity_poly.entity_id
_entity_poly.type
_entity_poly.pdbx_seq_one_letter_code
_entity_poly.pdbx_strand_id
1 'polypeptide(L)'
;MESRTYGQRPATSRSSFDDSVDRRHSSLTKWPDMSVEEGLRDGRPMRSPGVHSTAELFYEAQPPKQQATHPLQRIKQMCTRFPWRDMSWMVGVTFTIGSAFFIVNGFFLLLPLTNPSTTFDSELYWTGTTGIIGGIIFILGGFAGVLEALNLNRGGQVTVIEGITVDGDTSDMEFKSDEEAVRQNNKLVAPFRDSTMDLPLRQNLPSRTNSPNSSAPNPNSITTATLPALYGSSAFIFWPNTPQLRTIFFRDLCFIAAIIQSIGTFIFMLAIITAFPGVLDLTNVTVFYLANLLPATLGGVLFITASVLQMITTQPNWYTPRPLSVEWHVGFWNVIGSIGFTLAGALFYLGTTAGSIQASGASLWGSFAFMTGGLLQWYVSMKNCR
;
A
#
# COMPACT_ATOMS: atom_id res chain seq x y z
N MET A 1 5.55 -87.45 -14.89
CA MET A 1 5.45 -87.34 -13.42
C MET A 1 4.99 -85.91 -13.14
N GLU A 2 3.67 -85.72 -13.08
CA GLU A 2 3.02 -84.41 -13.03
C GLU A 2 2.60 -84.08 -11.59
N SER A 3 2.93 -82.87 -11.14
CA SER A 3 2.54 -82.33 -9.84
C SER A 3 1.43 -81.29 -9.98
N ARG A 4 0.43 -81.46 -9.12
CA ARG A 4 -0.82 -80.70 -9.01
C ARG A 4 -0.61 -79.25 -8.57
N THR A 5 -1.45 -78.34 -9.06
CA THR A 5 -1.77 -77.07 -8.40
C THR A 5 -3.29 -76.93 -8.27
N TYR A 6 -3.72 -76.52 -7.08
CA TYR A 6 -5.12 -76.38 -6.65
C TYR A 6 -5.79 -75.13 -7.27
N GLY A 7 -7.03 -75.28 -7.74
CA GLY A 7 -7.90 -74.18 -8.18
C GLY A 7 -8.97 -73.81 -7.15
N GLN A 8 -9.21 -72.51 -6.98
CA GLN A 8 -10.30 -71.91 -6.21
C GLN A 8 -11.52 -71.55 -7.10
N ARG A 9 -12.70 -71.51 -6.48
CA ARG A 9 -13.98 -70.87 -6.90
C ARG A 9 -14.55 -70.15 -5.65
N PRO A 10 -15.59 -69.28 -5.73
CA PRO A 10 -15.93 -68.26 -6.74
C PRO A 10 -16.40 -66.90 -6.13
N ALA A 11 -16.51 -65.89 -7.01
CA ALA A 11 -17.36 -64.68 -7.06
C ALA A 11 -17.98 -64.03 -5.79
N THR A 12 -17.68 -62.73 -5.59
CA THR A 12 -18.56 -61.74 -4.93
C THR A 12 -18.62 -60.43 -5.73
N SER A 13 -19.77 -59.77 -5.59
CA SER A 13 -20.36 -58.65 -6.35
C SER A 13 -19.62 -57.30 -6.22
N ARG A 14 -19.53 -56.54 -7.33
CA ARG A 14 -19.11 -55.13 -7.38
C ARG A 14 -20.11 -54.20 -6.67
N SER A 15 -19.58 -53.17 -6.02
CA SER A 15 -20.31 -52.13 -5.29
C SER A 15 -20.65 -50.93 -6.21
N SER A 16 -21.72 -50.19 -5.87
CA SER A 16 -22.28 -49.08 -6.67
C SER A 16 -21.44 -47.80 -6.73
N PHE A 17 -20.13 -47.91 -6.57
CA PHE A 17 -19.18 -46.80 -6.72
C PHE A 17 -18.58 -46.77 -8.13
N ASP A 18 -18.39 -47.93 -8.76
CA ASP A 18 -17.80 -48.07 -10.11
C ASP A 18 -18.74 -47.55 -11.22
N ASP A 19 -20.06 -47.72 -11.10
CA ASP A 19 -21.04 -47.24 -12.10
C ASP A 19 -21.15 -45.70 -12.18
N SER A 20 -20.64 -44.98 -11.18
CA SER A 20 -20.68 -43.50 -11.15
C SER A 20 -19.49 -42.84 -11.84
N VAL A 21 -18.38 -43.58 -12.01
CA VAL A 21 -17.14 -43.10 -12.64
C VAL A 21 -17.24 -43.24 -14.17
N ASP A 22 -17.89 -44.30 -14.67
CA ASP A 22 -18.03 -44.54 -16.11
C ASP A 22 -19.00 -43.58 -16.81
N ARG A 23 -19.91 -42.91 -16.09
CA ARG A 23 -20.82 -41.89 -16.67
C ARG A 23 -20.23 -40.49 -16.81
N ARG A 24 -19.06 -40.19 -16.20
CA ARG A 24 -18.42 -38.87 -16.34
C ARG A 24 -17.32 -38.81 -17.41
N HIS A 25 -16.95 -39.94 -18.01
CA HIS A 25 -15.91 -40.00 -19.04
C HIS A 25 -16.43 -39.97 -20.49
N SER A 26 -17.74 -39.93 -20.72
CA SER A 26 -18.34 -39.97 -22.06
C SER A 26 -18.71 -38.60 -22.67
N SER A 27 -18.21 -37.48 -22.15
CA SER A 27 -18.44 -36.15 -22.76
C SER A 27 -17.17 -35.30 -22.95
N LEU A 28 -16.00 -35.93 -23.06
CA LEU A 28 -14.77 -35.26 -23.47
C LEU A 28 -14.64 -35.38 -25.00
N THR A 29 -14.64 -34.23 -25.67
CA THR A 29 -14.40 -34.09 -27.11
C THR A 29 -13.09 -34.76 -27.50
N LYS A 30 -13.21 -35.70 -28.44
CA LYS A 30 -12.13 -36.51 -29.02
C LYS A 30 -11.21 -35.61 -29.85
N TRP A 31 -9.94 -35.54 -29.47
CA TRP A 31 -8.88 -34.89 -30.27
C TRP A 31 -8.65 -35.72 -31.56
N PRO A 32 -8.33 -35.10 -32.71
CA PRO A 32 -8.00 -35.86 -33.91
C PRO A 32 -6.60 -36.50 -33.77
N ASP A 33 -6.51 -37.80 -34.06
CA ASP A 33 -5.23 -38.49 -34.27
C ASP A 33 -4.52 -37.87 -35.47
N MET A 34 -3.34 -37.29 -35.23
CA MET A 34 -2.38 -37.02 -36.30
C MET A 34 -1.06 -37.68 -35.94
N SER A 35 -0.74 -38.74 -36.69
CA SER A 35 0.59 -39.34 -36.76
C SER A 35 1.60 -38.27 -37.20
N VAL A 36 2.58 -37.98 -36.35
CA VAL A 36 3.62 -36.95 -36.59
C VAL A 36 4.63 -37.39 -37.66
N GLU A 37 4.47 -38.56 -38.27
CA GLU A 37 5.49 -39.16 -39.14
C GLU A 37 5.20 -39.07 -40.65
N GLU A 38 4.06 -38.49 -41.08
CA GLU A 38 3.74 -38.34 -42.51
C GLU A 38 3.96 -36.92 -43.08
N GLY A 39 4.22 -35.92 -42.22
CA GLY A 39 4.45 -34.52 -42.65
C GLY A 39 5.90 -34.17 -43.01
N LEU A 40 6.88 -35.03 -42.69
CA LEU A 40 8.30 -34.74 -42.88
C LEU A 40 8.86 -35.11 -44.26
N ARG A 41 8.01 -35.51 -45.21
CA ARG A 41 8.47 -36.00 -46.53
C ARG A 41 8.29 -35.04 -47.69
N ASP A 42 7.52 -33.97 -47.55
CA ASP A 42 7.28 -32.99 -48.62
C ASP A 42 7.69 -31.58 -48.17
N GLY A 43 8.87 -31.13 -48.62
CA GLY A 43 9.42 -29.81 -48.35
C GLY A 43 8.64 -28.66 -49.01
N ARG A 44 7.47 -28.29 -48.45
CA ARG A 44 6.74 -27.07 -48.83
C ARG A 44 6.57 -26.12 -47.63
N PRO A 45 6.85 -24.81 -47.78
CA PRO A 45 6.67 -23.85 -46.71
C PRO A 45 5.18 -23.64 -46.42
N MET A 46 4.78 -23.91 -45.18
CA MET A 46 3.39 -23.84 -44.73
C MET A 46 3.03 -22.38 -44.37
N ARG A 47 2.08 -21.80 -45.11
CA ARG A 47 1.49 -20.49 -44.87
C ARG A 47 0.43 -20.63 -43.78
N SER A 48 0.63 -20.02 -42.62
CA SER A 48 -0.29 -20.11 -41.47
C SER A 48 -1.65 -19.44 -41.77
N PRO A 49 -2.79 -20.10 -41.49
CA PRO A 49 -4.12 -19.51 -41.60
C PRO A 49 -4.44 -18.63 -40.37
N GLY A 50 -4.90 -17.41 -40.63
CA GLY A 50 -5.23 -16.41 -39.63
C GLY A 50 -6.30 -16.87 -38.64
N VAL A 51 -6.00 -16.65 -37.36
CA VAL A 51 -6.98 -16.67 -36.27
C VAL A 51 -7.40 -15.22 -36.02
N HIS A 52 -8.70 -14.96 -36.16
CA HIS A 52 -9.30 -13.67 -35.89
C HIS A 52 -9.10 -13.27 -34.41
N SER A 53 -8.31 -12.22 -34.20
CA SER A 53 -8.25 -11.47 -32.94
C SER A 53 -9.51 -10.64 -32.79
N THR A 54 -10.44 -11.08 -31.95
CA THR A 54 -11.63 -10.29 -31.59
C THR A 54 -11.34 -9.42 -30.39
N ALA A 55 -11.27 -8.12 -30.67
CA ALA A 55 -11.50 -6.98 -29.77
C ALA A 55 -10.44 -6.69 -28.69
N GLU A 56 -9.27 -6.22 -29.12
CA GLU A 56 -8.60 -5.14 -28.37
C GLU A 56 -9.51 -3.91 -28.40
N LEU A 57 -10.22 -3.68 -27.29
CA LEU A 57 -10.82 -2.38 -27.03
C LEU A 57 -9.64 -1.45 -26.72
N PHE A 58 -9.11 -0.82 -27.77
CA PHE A 58 -8.16 0.28 -27.70
C PHE A 58 -8.78 1.39 -26.83
N TYR A 59 -8.60 1.32 -25.53
CA TYR A 59 -8.61 2.51 -24.71
C TYR A 59 -7.32 3.23 -25.05
N GLU A 60 -7.41 4.20 -25.96
CA GLU A 60 -6.43 5.29 -26.04
C GLU A 60 -6.21 5.76 -24.60
N ALA A 61 -5.03 5.49 -24.03
CA ALA A 61 -4.66 5.99 -22.73
C ALA A 61 -4.53 7.50 -22.86
N GLN A 62 -5.66 8.21 -22.68
CA GLN A 62 -5.64 9.66 -22.71
C GLN A 62 -4.63 10.14 -21.68
N PRO A 63 -3.68 11.01 -22.07
CA PRO A 63 -2.74 11.58 -21.11
C PRO A 63 -3.56 12.19 -19.98
N PRO A 64 -3.24 11.89 -18.71
CA PRO A 64 -4.06 12.37 -17.61
C PRO A 64 -3.97 13.89 -17.60
N LYS A 65 -5.01 14.56 -18.10
CA LYS A 65 -5.24 15.96 -17.77
C LYS A 65 -5.39 15.98 -16.26
N GLN A 66 -4.36 16.43 -15.55
CA GLN A 66 -4.47 16.84 -14.15
C GLN A 66 -5.45 18.02 -14.12
N GLN A 67 -6.75 17.73 -14.17
CA GLN A 67 -7.76 18.75 -13.95
C GLN A 67 -7.62 19.20 -12.50
N ALA A 68 -7.35 20.48 -12.31
CA ALA A 68 -7.39 21.11 -11.01
C ALA A 68 -8.82 20.99 -10.47
N THR A 69 -9.11 19.93 -9.73
CA THR A 69 -10.36 19.80 -8.98
C THR A 69 -10.44 20.96 -8.00
N HIS A 70 -11.50 21.76 -8.10
CA HIS A 70 -11.71 22.90 -7.22
C HIS A 70 -11.82 22.42 -5.75
N PRO A 71 -11.32 23.18 -4.76
CA PRO A 71 -11.34 22.76 -3.35
C PRO A 71 -12.73 22.31 -2.84
N LEU A 72 -13.78 23.03 -3.21
CA LEU A 72 -15.17 22.69 -2.87
C LEU A 72 -15.62 21.35 -3.49
N GLN A 73 -15.16 21.05 -4.70
CA GLN A 73 -15.47 19.78 -5.36
C GLN A 73 -14.82 18.61 -4.61
N ARG A 74 -13.59 18.79 -4.10
CA ARG A 74 -12.92 17.76 -3.29
C ARG A 74 -13.63 17.51 -1.97
N ILE A 75 -14.07 18.56 -1.28
CA ILE A 75 -14.89 18.42 -0.06
C ILE A 75 -16.18 17.66 -0.37
N LYS A 76 -16.87 18.03 -1.45
CA LYS A 76 -18.05 17.28 -1.91
C LYS A 76 -17.73 15.81 -2.19
N GLN A 77 -16.58 15.53 -2.81
CA GLN A 77 -16.12 14.16 -3.08
C GLN A 77 -15.85 13.38 -1.80
N MET A 78 -15.27 13.98 -0.75
CA MET A 78 -15.09 13.31 0.55
C MET A 78 -16.41 12.75 1.11
N CYS A 79 -17.52 13.45 0.89
CA CYS A 79 -18.84 13.03 1.37
C CYS A 79 -19.63 12.14 0.38
N THR A 80 -19.18 12.01 -0.88
CA THR A 80 -19.98 11.36 -1.95
C THR A 80 -19.25 10.23 -2.67
N ARG A 81 -17.93 10.13 -2.53
CA ARG A 81 -17.09 9.13 -3.20
C ARG A 81 -16.25 8.38 -2.17
N PHE A 82 -16.22 7.06 -2.32
CA PHE A 82 -15.54 6.14 -1.40
C PHE A 82 -14.61 5.22 -2.20
N PRO A 83 -13.44 5.71 -2.66
CA PRO A 83 -12.48 4.93 -3.45
C PRO A 83 -11.73 3.93 -2.55
N TRP A 84 -12.42 2.93 -2.02
CA TRP A 84 -11.85 1.93 -1.10
C TRP A 84 -10.67 1.13 -1.66
N ARG A 85 -10.49 1.15 -2.99
CA ARG A 85 -9.35 0.53 -3.67
C ARG A 85 -8.09 1.38 -3.66
N ASP A 86 -8.19 2.66 -3.29
CA ASP A 86 -7.06 3.58 -3.16
C ASP A 86 -6.49 3.49 -1.74
N MET A 87 -5.21 3.12 -1.62
CA MET A 87 -4.56 2.99 -0.32
C MET A 87 -4.35 4.35 0.35
N SER A 88 -4.13 5.44 -0.42
CA SER A 88 -4.04 6.79 0.14
C SER A 88 -5.35 7.21 0.80
N TRP A 89 -6.49 6.82 0.21
CA TRP A 89 -7.80 7.03 0.81
C TRP A 89 -7.99 6.19 2.07
N MET A 90 -7.58 4.92 2.03
CA MET A 90 -7.69 4.04 3.19
C MET A 90 -6.88 4.54 4.38
N VAL A 91 -5.67 5.04 4.14
CA VAL A 91 -4.83 5.68 5.17
C VAL A 91 -5.55 6.88 5.78
N GLY A 92 -6.04 7.81 4.95
CA GLY A 92 -6.74 9.00 5.45
C GLY A 92 -7.98 8.68 6.28
N VAL A 93 -8.81 7.75 5.81
CA VAL A 93 -10.06 7.36 6.49
C VAL A 93 -9.81 6.61 7.79
N THR A 94 -8.92 5.63 7.78
CA THR A 94 -8.61 4.84 8.97
C THR A 94 -8.02 5.71 10.07
N PHE A 95 -7.04 6.57 9.77
CA PHE A 95 -6.51 7.50 10.76
C PHE A 95 -7.58 8.49 11.26
N THR A 96 -8.44 9.00 10.38
CA THR A 96 -9.55 9.88 10.79
C THR A 96 -10.51 9.19 11.78
N ILE A 97 -10.98 7.98 11.45
CA ILE A 97 -11.95 7.25 12.28
C ILE A 97 -11.29 6.80 13.58
N GLY A 98 -10.07 6.25 13.51
CA GLY A 98 -9.34 5.84 14.71
C GLY A 98 -9.08 7.02 15.67
N SER A 99 -8.78 8.20 15.13
CA SER A 99 -8.61 9.41 15.94
C SER A 99 -9.91 9.87 16.58
N ALA A 100 -11.06 9.67 15.95
CA ALA A 100 -12.35 9.95 16.58
C ALA A 100 -12.55 9.09 17.84
N PHE A 101 -12.18 7.80 17.79
CA PHE A 101 -12.19 6.94 18.97
C PHE A 101 -11.18 7.39 20.03
N PHE A 102 -9.98 7.82 19.63
CA PHE A 102 -9.00 8.35 20.57
C PHE A 102 -9.38 9.71 21.18
N ILE A 103 -10.15 10.55 20.48
CA ILE A 103 -10.72 11.78 21.06
C ILE A 103 -11.71 11.42 22.18
N VAL A 104 -12.61 10.47 21.93
CA VAL A 104 -13.56 10.00 22.96
C VAL A 104 -12.79 9.39 24.14
N ASN A 105 -11.79 8.55 23.86
CA ASN A 105 -10.89 7.99 24.89
C ASN A 105 -10.20 9.10 25.70
N GLY A 106 -9.67 10.14 25.03
CA GLY A 106 -9.02 11.28 25.67
C GLY A 106 -9.95 12.05 26.60
N PHE A 107 -11.24 12.17 26.26
CA PHE A 107 -12.24 12.74 27.16
C PHE A 107 -12.46 11.87 28.40
N PHE A 108 -12.58 10.55 28.25
CA PHE A 108 -12.70 9.63 29.40
C PHE A 108 -11.43 9.60 30.27
N LEU A 109 -10.26 9.92 29.71
CA LEU A 109 -9.01 10.05 30.48
C LEU A 109 -8.88 11.40 31.20
N LEU A 110 -9.42 12.48 30.64
CA LEU A 110 -9.19 13.85 31.12
C LEU A 110 -10.30 14.39 32.03
N LEU A 111 -11.56 14.13 31.69
CA LEU A 111 -12.70 14.72 32.40
C LEU A 111 -12.76 14.28 33.86
N PRO A 112 -12.57 12.99 34.23
CA PRO A 112 -12.53 12.58 35.64
C PRO A 112 -11.47 13.29 36.48
N LEU A 113 -10.33 13.64 35.87
CA LEU A 113 -9.22 14.29 36.56
C LEU A 113 -9.44 15.79 36.77
N THR A 114 -10.19 16.43 35.88
CA THR A 114 -10.40 17.89 35.88
C THR A 114 -11.76 18.30 36.42
N ASN A 115 -12.76 17.44 36.25
CA ASN A 115 -14.11 17.61 36.75
C ASN A 115 -14.66 16.25 37.24
N PRO A 116 -14.41 15.86 38.50
CA PRO A 116 -14.83 14.56 39.04
C PRO A 116 -16.33 14.28 38.98
N SER A 117 -17.17 15.33 38.80
CA SER A 117 -18.62 15.15 38.63
C SER A 117 -19.03 14.48 37.32
N THR A 118 -18.11 14.35 36.36
CA THR A 118 -18.35 13.64 35.09
C THR A 118 -18.14 12.13 35.19
N THR A 119 -17.67 11.61 36.33
CA THR A 119 -17.43 10.18 36.51
C THR A 119 -18.75 9.40 36.47
N PHE A 120 -18.73 8.22 35.88
CA PHE A 120 -19.92 7.38 35.74
C PHE A 120 -19.58 5.90 35.83
N ASP A 121 -20.60 5.10 36.15
CA ASP A 121 -20.46 3.65 36.22
C ASP A 121 -19.98 3.10 34.87
N SER A 122 -19.04 2.15 34.90
CA SER A 122 -18.41 1.54 33.72
C SER A 122 -17.49 2.45 32.88
N GLU A 123 -17.20 3.68 33.30
CA GLU A 123 -16.28 4.59 32.58
C GLU A 123 -14.94 3.92 32.24
N LEU A 124 -14.36 3.21 33.20
CA LEU A 124 -13.11 2.48 33.01
C LEU A 124 -13.17 1.46 31.85
N TYR A 125 -14.31 0.79 31.65
CA TYR A 125 -14.51 -0.12 30.51
C TYR A 125 -14.62 0.66 29.19
N TRP A 126 -15.35 1.77 29.17
CA TRP A 126 -15.49 2.62 27.98
C TRP A 126 -14.16 3.26 27.57
N THR A 127 -13.33 3.68 28.53
CA THR A 127 -11.94 4.13 28.28
C THR A 127 -11.16 3.02 27.57
N GLY A 128 -11.13 1.81 28.12
CA GLY A 128 -10.44 0.67 27.51
C GLY A 128 -10.98 0.33 26.11
N THR A 129 -12.31 0.24 25.95
CA THR A 129 -12.97 -0.13 24.68
C THR A 129 -12.69 0.88 23.58
N THR A 130 -12.83 2.18 23.85
CA THR A 130 -12.55 3.21 22.85
C THR A 130 -11.08 3.23 22.45
N GLY A 131 -10.17 3.02 23.40
CA GLY A 131 -8.74 2.86 23.12
C GLY A 131 -8.45 1.66 22.21
N ILE A 132 -8.99 0.48 22.52
CA ILE A 132 -8.79 -0.74 21.72
C ILE A 132 -9.33 -0.57 20.30
N ILE A 133 -10.54 -0.04 20.14
CA ILE A 133 -11.14 0.15 18.81
C ILE A 133 -10.29 1.15 18.00
N GLY A 134 -9.90 2.28 18.60
CA GLY A 134 -9.01 3.25 17.96
C GLY A 134 -7.67 2.63 17.55
N GLY A 135 -7.06 1.83 18.44
CA GLY A 135 -5.79 1.15 18.20
C GLY A 135 -5.85 0.13 17.05
N ILE A 136 -6.91 -0.69 16.98
CA ILE A 136 -7.12 -1.64 15.88
C ILE A 136 -7.22 -0.91 14.54
N ILE A 137 -8.00 0.18 14.49
CA ILE A 137 -8.16 0.97 13.28
C ILE A 137 -6.83 1.64 12.87
N PHE A 138 -6.04 2.10 13.84
CA PHE A 138 -4.69 2.64 13.58
C PHE A 138 -3.73 1.59 13.03
N ILE A 139 -3.78 0.34 13.50
CA ILE A 139 -2.99 -0.76 12.92
C ILE A 139 -3.38 -0.98 11.45
N LEU A 140 -4.68 -0.97 11.15
CA LEU A 140 -5.17 -1.09 9.76
C LEU A 140 -4.67 0.08 8.90
N GLY A 141 -4.68 1.30 9.42
CA GLY A 141 -4.12 2.48 8.75
C GLY A 141 -2.61 2.42 8.54
N GLY A 142 -1.86 1.94 9.54
CA GLY A 142 -0.42 1.70 9.44
C GLY A 142 -0.09 0.67 8.37
N PHE A 143 -0.84 -0.43 8.29
CA PHE A 143 -0.70 -1.42 7.23
C PHE A 143 -1.08 -0.88 5.85
N ALA A 144 -2.18 -0.13 5.76
CA ALA A 144 -2.57 0.55 4.52
C ALA A 144 -1.48 1.53 4.04
N GLY A 145 -0.78 2.21 4.96
CA GLY A 145 0.35 3.10 4.63
C GLY A 145 1.54 2.36 4.03
N VAL A 146 1.83 1.13 4.50
CA VAL A 146 2.85 0.27 3.88
C VAL A 146 2.43 -0.10 2.46
N LEU A 147 1.17 -0.49 2.26
CA LEU A 147 0.65 -0.81 0.93
C LEU A 147 0.62 0.42 0.01
N GLU A 148 0.28 1.60 0.53
CA GLU A 148 0.37 2.87 -0.20
C GLU A 148 1.79 3.07 -0.71
N ALA A 149 2.78 3.08 0.19
CA ALA A 149 4.18 3.32 -0.18
C ALA A 149 4.73 2.32 -1.21
N LEU A 150 4.30 1.05 -1.15
CA LEU A 150 4.68 0.03 -2.14
C LEU A 150 4.12 0.31 -3.55
N ASN A 151 3.01 1.05 -3.64
CA ASN A 151 2.18 1.17 -4.84
C ASN A 151 2.05 2.59 -5.40
N LEU A 152 2.65 3.62 -4.78
CA LEU A 152 2.56 5.04 -5.18
C LEU A 152 2.92 5.32 -6.65
N ASN A 153 3.88 4.59 -7.23
CA ASN A 153 4.41 4.83 -8.59
C ASN A 153 4.27 3.58 -9.49
N ARG A 154 3.20 2.80 -9.33
CA ARG A 154 2.98 1.55 -10.10
C ARG A 154 1.76 1.58 -11.01
N GLY A 155 0.86 2.53 -10.81
CA GLY A 155 -0.32 2.73 -11.64
C GLY A 155 0.04 3.27 -13.02
N GLY A 156 -0.58 2.68 -14.06
CA GLY A 156 -0.34 3.05 -15.45
C GLY A 156 0.66 2.16 -16.20
N GLN A 157 1.23 1.13 -15.56
CA GLN A 157 1.95 0.09 -16.27
C GLN A 157 0.97 -0.92 -16.85
N VAL A 158 0.89 -1.00 -18.18
CA VAL A 158 0.44 -2.22 -18.85
C VAL A 158 1.62 -3.17 -18.79
N THR A 159 1.63 -4.10 -17.83
CA THR A 159 2.60 -5.19 -17.81
C THR A 159 2.27 -6.13 -18.97
N VAL A 160 2.85 -5.87 -20.14
CA VAL A 160 2.97 -6.90 -21.18
C VAL A 160 3.93 -7.94 -20.60
N ILE A 161 3.40 -9.08 -20.16
CA ILE A 161 4.22 -10.25 -19.87
C ILE A 161 4.65 -10.78 -21.24
N GLU A 162 5.78 -10.29 -21.76
CA GLU A 162 6.41 -10.88 -22.92
C GLU A 162 7.01 -12.22 -22.46
N GLY A 163 6.32 -13.31 -22.80
CA GLY A 163 6.86 -14.65 -22.65
C GLY A 163 8.07 -14.78 -23.57
N ILE A 164 9.26 -14.84 -22.99
CA ILE A 164 10.48 -15.21 -23.70
C ILE A 164 10.32 -16.69 -24.11
N THR A 165 9.89 -16.93 -25.34
CA THR A 165 10.12 -18.20 -26.02
C THR A 165 11.59 -18.26 -26.40
N VAL A 166 12.35 -19.07 -25.67
CA VAL A 166 13.71 -19.46 -26.07
C VAL A 166 13.54 -20.51 -27.17
N ASP A 167 13.51 -20.07 -28.42
CA ASP A 167 13.84 -20.94 -29.54
C ASP A 167 15.33 -20.81 -29.80
N GLY A 168 16.05 -21.90 -29.54
CA GLY A 168 17.44 -22.03 -29.91
C GLY A 168 17.56 -22.32 -31.41
N ASP A 169 18.49 -21.63 -32.07
CA ASP A 169 19.33 -22.28 -33.07
C ASP A 169 20.63 -21.50 -33.29
N THR A 170 21.73 -22.25 -33.28
CA THR A 170 23.11 -21.83 -33.49
C THR A 170 23.42 -21.57 -34.96
N SER A 171 24.04 -20.43 -35.27
CA SER A 171 25.03 -20.35 -36.36
C SER A 171 25.96 -19.17 -36.15
N ASP A 172 27.25 -19.46 -36.24
CA ASP A 172 28.39 -18.60 -35.92
C ASP A 172 28.52 -17.36 -36.82
N MET A 173 28.87 -16.21 -36.22
CA MET A 173 29.84 -15.26 -36.77
C MET A 173 30.46 -14.43 -35.63
N GLU A 174 31.72 -14.68 -35.34
CA GLU A 174 32.58 -13.83 -34.53
C GLU A 174 32.82 -12.47 -35.23
N PHE A 175 32.54 -11.36 -34.53
CA PHE A 175 33.47 -10.23 -34.53
C PHE A 175 33.42 -9.43 -33.23
N LYS A 176 34.62 -9.04 -32.80
CA LYS A 176 35.06 -8.43 -31.55
C LYS A 176 34.31 -7.19 -31.06
N SER A 177 34.52 -7.00 -29.74
CA SER A 177 34.49 -5.78 -28.91
C SER A 177 33.12 -5.15 -28.70
N ASP A 178 32.61 -5.27 -27.47
CA ASP A 178 32.08 -4.16 -26.65
C ASP A 178 31.60 -4.67 -25.29
N GLU A 179 32.54 -5.20 -24.48
CA GLU A 179 32.24 -5.69 -23.13
C GLU A 179 32.08 -4.53 -22.10
N GLU A 180 32.30 -3.27 -22.51
CA GLU A 180 32.13 -2.09 -21.67
C GLU A 180 30.78 -1.35 -21.86
N ALA A 181 30.04 -1.58 -22.95
CA ALA A 181 28.78 -0.88 -23.21
C ALA A 181 27.57 -1.44 -22.44
N VAL A 182 27.62 -2.71 -22.02
CA VAL A 182 26.49 -3.37 -21.34
C VAL A 182 26.53 -3.16 -19.81
N ARG A 183 27.70 -2.85 -19.22
CA ARG A 183 27.82 -2.61 -17.77
C ARG A 183 27.40 -1.21 -17.30
N GLN A 184 27.26 -0.23 -18.20
CA GLN A 184 26.82 1.12 -17.81
C GLN A 184 25.30 1.29 -17.72
N ASN A 185 24.49 0.43 -18.37
CA ASN A 185 23.03 0.56 -18.38
C ASN A 185 22.30 0.01 -17.14
N ASN A 186 23.01 -0.58 -16.17
CA ASN A 186 22.42 -1.04 -14.90
C ASN A 186 22.74 -0.15 -13.68
N LYS A 187 23.18 1.09 -13.90
CA LYS A 187 23.12 2.12 -12.87
C LYS A 187 21.73 2.75 -12.88
N LEU A 188 20.77 2.09 -12.22
CA LEU A 188 19.56 2.74 -11.75
C LEU A 188 19.95 3.70 -10.60
N VAL A 189 20.62 4.80 -10.95
CA VAL A 189 20.74 5.97 -10.08
C VAL A 189 19.36 6.58 -10.09
N ALA A 190 18.61 6.40 -8.99
CA ALA A 190 17.45 7.23 -8.72
C ALA A 190 17.89 8.69 -8.89
N PRO A 191 17.28 9.48 -9.79
CA PRO A 191 17.72 10.84 -9.97
C PRO A 191 17.53 11.57 -8.65
N PHE A 192 18.66 12.02 -8.09
CA PHE A 192 18.67 13.13 -7.17
C PHE A 192 17.89 14.26 -7.85
N ARG A 193 16.86 14.76 -7.16
CA ARG A 193 15.92 15.76 -7.66
C ARG A 193 16.66 17.09 -7.87
N ASP A 194 17.30 17.25 -9.03
CA ASP A 194 17.82 18.55 -9.44
C ASP A 194 16.63 19.44 -9.78
N SER A 195 16.51 20.53 -9.05
CA SER A 195 15.37 21.45 -9.07
C SER A 195 15.76 22.69 -9.84
N THR A 196 15.60 22.66 -11.16
CA THR A 196 15.55 23.88 -11.99
C THR A 196 14.39 23.76 -12.97
N MET A 197 13.25 24.31 -12.58
CA MET A 197 12.28 24.83 -13.54
C MET A 197 12.01 26.27 -13.13
N ASP A 198 12.81 27.14 -13.76
CA ASP A 198 12.62 28.57 -13.84
C ASP A 198 11.20 28.91 -14.31
N LEU A 199 10.65 30.00 -13.75
CA LEU A 199 9.59 30.77 -14.40
C LEU A 199 10.03 31.14 -15.82
N PRO A 200 9.15 31.04 -16.83
CA PRO A 200 9.28 31.88 -18.01
C PRO A 200 8.30 33.05 -17.91
N LEU A 201 8.87 34.22 -17.66
CA LEU A 201 8.33 35.49 -18.13
C LEU A 201 8.17 35.46 -19.66
N ARG A 202 6.96 35.77 -20.13
CA ARG A 202 6.60 36.48 -21.37
C ARG A 202 7.65 36.46 -22.51
N GLN A 203 7.40 35.69 -23.57
CA GLN A 203 7.99 35.93 -24.89
C GLN A 203 7.02 35.62 -26.04
N ASN A 204 7.14 36.44 -27.08
CA ASN A 204 6.15 36.75 -28.11
C ASN A 204 5.87 35.61 -29.10
N LEU A 205 4.66 35.64 -29.65
CA LEU A 205 4.20 34.89 -30.84
C LEU A 205 5.22 34.95 -32.00
N PRO A 206 5.31 33.85 -32.76
CA PRO A 206 5.13 33.99 -34.21
C PRO A 206 4.11 33.00 -34.79
N SER A 207 3.18 33.60 -35.54
CA SER A 207 2.52 33.17 -36.76
C SER A 207 2.52 31.68 -37.15
N ARG A 208 1.31 31.16 -37.09
CA ARG A 208 0.72 29.94 -37.66
C ARG A 208 1.04 29.75 -39.16
N THR A 209 1.60 28.60 -39.54
CA THR A 209 1.45 28.02 -40.89
C THR A 209 1.10 26.54 -40.78
N ASN A 210 0.06 26.14 -41.51
CA ASN A 210 -0.49 24.79 -41.54
C ASN A 210 0.34 23.88 -42.46
N SER A 211 0.64 22.66 -42.00
CA SER A 211 0.85 21.48 -42.85
C SER A 211 0.45 20.22 -42.08
N PRO A 212 -0.38 19.31 -42.65
CA PRO A 212 -0.76 18.07 -42.01
C PRO A 212 0.24 16.97 -42.41
N ASN A 213 1.04 16.49 -41.46
CA ASN A 213 1.74 15.23 -41.61
C ASN A 213 1.47 14.35 -40.39
N SER A 214 0.81 13.23 -40.65
CA SER A 214 0.67 12.08 -39.79
C SER A 214 2.04 11.56 -39.35
N SER A 215 2.39 11.76 -38.09
CA SER A 215 3.46 11.02 -37.43
C SER A 215 2.84 10.00 -36.49
N ALA A 216 3.06 8.72 -36.79
CA ALA A 216 2.81 7.61 -35.88
C ALA A 216 3.55 7.83 -34.54
N PRO A 217 3.03 7.30 -33.41
CA PRO A 217 3.71 7.44 -32.13
C PRO A 217 5.02 6.64 -32.17
N ASN A 218 6.11 7.27 -31.73
CA ASN A 218 7.39 6.60 -31.48
C ASN A 218 7.18 5.45 -30.46
N PRO A 219 7.58 4.20 -30.76
CA PRO A 219 7.38 3.06 -29.85
C PRO A 219 8.28 3.09 -28.59
N ASN A 220 9.10 4.13 -28.42
CA ASN A 220 10.07 4.23 -27.32
C ASN A 220 9.62 5.15 -26.17
N SER A 221 8.34 5.55 -26.09
CA SER A 221 7.86 6.23 -24.88
C SER A 221 7.70 5.22 -23.75
N ILE A 222 8.74 5.07 -22.94
CA ILE A 222 8.65 4.41 -21.63
C ILE A 222 7.64 5.23 -20.81
N THR A 223 6.39 4.79 -20.77
CA THR A 223 5.36 5.37 -19.91
C THR A 223 5.79 5.15 -18.47
N THR A 224 6.42 6.15 -17.88
CA THR A 224 6.78 6.12 -16.48
C THR A 224 5.49 6.16 -15.68
N ALA A 225 5.24 5.14 -14.87
CA ALA A 225 4.06 5.09 -14.02
C ALA A 225 4.10 6.27 -13.05
N THR A 226 3.10 7.14 -13.17
CA THR A 226 2.97 8.39 -12.37
C THR A 226 1.76 8.36 -11.45
N LEU A 227 0.98 7.28 -11.47
CA LEU A 227 -0.24 7.12 -10.70
C LEU A 227 -0.07 5.99 -9.66
N PRO A 228 -0.84 6.01 -8.56
CA PRO A 228 -0.87 4.90 -7.61
C PRO A 228 -1.56 3.68 -8.21
N ALA A 229 -1.03 2.49 -7.94
CA ALA A 229 -1.73 1.24 -8.29
C ALA A 229 -2.91 1.02 -7.33
N LEU A 230 -4.10 0.79 -7.89
CA LEU A 230 -5.30 0.52 -7.10
C LEU A 230 -5.33 -0.95 -6.66
N TYR A 231 -5.87 -1.21 -5.47
CA TYR A 231 -6.08 -2.56 -4.96
C TYR A 231 -6.81 -3.43 -5.98
N GLY A 232 -6.31 -4.65 -6.21
CA GLY A 232 -6.85 -5.60 -7.19
C GLY A 232 -6.54 -5.27 -8.66
N SER A 233 -5.70 -4.27 -8.94
CA SER A 233 -5.09 -4.10 -10.27
C SER A 233 -3.89 -5.03 -10.44
N SER A 234 -3.54 -5.39 -11.68
CA SER A 234 -2.38 -6.24 -11.98
C SER A 234 -1.05 -5.63 -11.55
N ALA A 235 -0.99 -4.30 -11.41
CA ALA A 235 0.19 -3.58 -10.96
C ALA A 235 0.31 -3.50 -9.43
N PHE A 236 -0.74 -3.87 -8.69
CA PHE A 236 -0.76 -3.79 -7.23
C PHE A 236 0.06 -4.92 -6.61
N ILE A 237 0.97 -4.56 -5.72
CA ILE A 237 1.78 -5.52 -4.97
C ILE A 237 1.49 -5.46 -3.48
N PHE A 238 1.46 -6.63 -2.84
CA PHE A 238 1.34 -6.76 -1.38
C PHE A 238 2.70 -6.85 -0.70
N TRP A 239 3.69 -7.40 -1.40
CA TRP A 239 5.05 -7.50 -0.90
C TRP A 239 6.03 -7.56 -2.08
N PRO A 240 7.16 -6.82 -2.03
CA PRO A 240 8.16 -6.84 -3.08
C PRO A 240 9.11 -8.04 -2.97
N ASN A 241 9.74 -8.42 -4.08
CA ASN A 241 10.79 -9.44 -4.08
C ASN A 241 12.03 -8.96 -3.29
N THR A 242 12.75 -9.86 -2.62
CA THR A 242 13.90 -9.54 -1.74
C THR A 242 14.94 -8.60 -2.35
N PRO A 243 15.34 -8.76 -3.63
CA PRO A 243 16.27 -7.81 -4.26
C PRO A 243 15.68 -6.41 -4.40
N GLN A 244 14.42 -6.30 -4.83
CA GLN A 244 13.71 -5.01 -5.00
C GLN A 244 13.51 -4.30 -3.66
N LEU A 245 13.20 -5.06 -2.60
CA LEU A 245 13.08 -4.53 -1.25
C LEU A 245 14.39 -3.86 -0.80
N ARG A 246 15.53 -4.54 -1.02
CA ARG A 246 16.84 -4.06 -0.59
C ARG A 246 17.36 -2.87 -1.38
N THR A 247 17.14 -2.83 -2.69
CA THR A 247 17.75 -1.80 -3.54
C THR A 247 16.89 -0.57 -3.73
N ILE A 248 15.55 -0.72 -3.73
CA ILE A 248 14.61 0.37 -4.02
C ILE A 248 13.96 0.85 -2.72
N PHE A 249 13.21 -0.03 -2.04
CA PHE A 249 12.31 0.38 -0.97
C PHE A 249 13.03 0.81 0.31
N PHE A 250 14.14 0.17 0.70
CA PHE A 250 14.93 0.62 1.86
C PHE A 250 15.67 1.96 1.65
N ARG A 251 15.64 2.53 0.45
CA ARG A 251 16.14 3.88 0.16
C ARG A 251 15.01 4.89 -0.02
N ASP A 252 13.78 4.43 -0.08
CA ASP A 252 12.59 5.26 -0.21
C ASP A 252 12.10 5.69 1.18
N LEU A 253 12.24 6.99 1.47
CA LEU A 253 11.80 7.58 2.73
C LEU A 253 10.31 7.40 2.97
N CYS A 254 9.47 7.34 1.93
CA CYS A 254 8.04 7.12 2.09
C CYS A 254 7.74 5.70 2.62
N PHE A 255 8.43 4.70 2.06
CA PHE A 255 8.34 3.33 2.54
C PHE A 255 8.90 3.16 3.96
N ILE A 256 10.06 3.75 4.25
CA ILE A 256 10.66 3.72 5.59
C ILE A 256 9.71 4.36 6.62
N ALA A 257 9.14 5.52 6.31
CA ALA A 257 8.16 6.18 7.17
C ALA A 257 6.96 5.28 7.46
N ALA A 258 6.40 4.63 6.43
CA ALA A 258 5.26 3.73 6.58
C ALA A 258 5.58 2.49 7.45
N ILE A 259 6.77 1.90 7.30
CA ILE A 259 7.20 0.77 8.14
C ILE A 259 7.39 1.19 9.59
N ILE A 260 8.06 2.33 9.84
CA ILE A 260 8.25 2.87 11.19
C ILE A 260 6.89 3.17 11.83
N GLN A 261 5.97 3.80 11.08
CA GLN A 261 4.61 4.07 11.55
C GLN A 261 3.89 2.77 11.93
N SER A 262 3.92 1.77 11.05
CA SER A 262 3.27 0.48 11.29
C SER A 262 3.82 -0.21 12.55
N ILE A 263 5.15 -0.30 12.70
CA ILE A 263 5.78 -0.84 13.91
C ILE A 263 5.36 -0.05 15.15
N GLY A 264 5.34 1.29 15.05
CA GLY A 264 4.86 2.16 16.12
C GLY A 264 3.43 1.83 16.55
N THR A 265 2.52 1.55 15.61
CA THR A 265 1.11 1.23 15.93
C THR A 265 0.99 -0.09 16.69
N PHE A 266 1.80 -1.10 16.33
CA PHE A 266 1.83 -2.37 17.05
C PHE A 266 2.39 -2.22 18.47
N ILE A 267 3.49 -1.48 18.63
CA ILE A 267 4.09 -1.25 19.96
C ILE A 267 3.15 -0.44 20.85
N PHE A 268 2.55 0.62 20.31
CA PHE A 268 1.58 1.45 21.03
C PHE A 268 0.33 0.65 21.44
N MET A 269 -0.12 -0.29 20.59
CA MET A 269 -1.25 -1.17 20.88
C MET A 269 -1.00 -2.04 22.12
N LEU A 270 0.25 -2.43 22.40
CA LEU A 270 0.55 -3.18 23.64
C LEU A 270 0.16 -2.38 24.88
N ALA A 271 0.43 -1.07 24.90
CA ALA A 271 0.02 -0.20 26.00
C ALA A 271 -1.51 -0.07 26.12
N ILE A 272 -2.21 0.04 24.99
CA ILE A 272 -3.67 0.11 24.96
C ILE A 272 -4.28 -1.18 25.53
N ILE A 273 -3.77 -2.35 25.13
CA ILE A 273 -4.26 -3.64 25.60
C ILE A 273 -4.01 -3.79 27.11
N THR A 274 -2.83 -3.42 27.59
CA THR A 274 -2.50 -3.53 29.02
C THR A 274 -3.26 -2.53 29.89
N ALA A 275 -3.75 -1.43 29.32
CA ALA A 275 -4.64 -0.48 29.98
C ALA A 275 -6.10 -0.98 30.11
N PHE A 276 -6.48 -2.07 29.42
CA PHE A 276 -7.84 -2.59 29.52
C PHE A 276 -8.08 -3.29 30.88
N PRO A 277 -9.24 -3.07 31.53
CA PRO A 277 -9.50 -3.62 32.85
C PRO A 277 -9.45 -5.15 32.87
N GLY A 278 -8.66 -5.70 33.79
CA GLY A 278 -8.51 -7.15 33.96
C GLY A 278 -7.42 -7.80 33.08
N VAL A 279 -6.71 -7.04 32.24
CA VAL A 279 -5.58 -7.56 31.46
C VAL A 279 -4.30 -7.63 32.31
N LEU A 280 -3.89 -6.49 32.89
CA LEU A 280 -2.77 -6.42 33.83
C LEU A 280 -3.15 -5.63 35.08
N ASP A 281 -2.55 -6.00 36.22
CA ASP A 281 -2.62 -5.21 37.44
C ASP A 281 -1.65 -4.03 37.37
N LEU A 282 -2.18 -2.88 36.96
CA LEU A 282 -1.43 -1.63 36.86
C LEU A 282 -1.20 -0.95 38.22
N THR A 283 -1.66 -1.52 39.34
CA THR A 283 -1.26 -1.06 40.68
C THR A 283 0.19 -1.46 40.99
N ASN A 284 0.68 -2.52 40.35
CA ASN A 284 2.09 -2.86 40.36
C ASN A 284 2.87 -1.82 39.53
N VAL A 285 3.60 -0.97 40.24
CA VAL A 285 4.37 0.15 39.68
C VAL A 285 5.34 -0.31 38.58
N THR A 286 6.02 -1.45 38.77
CA THR A 286 6.96 -1.99 37.77
C THR A 286 6.24 -2.40 36.49
N VAL A 287 5.09 -3.08 36.61
CA VAL A 287 4.27 -3.49 35.46
C VAL A 287 3.70 -2.27 34.75
N PHE A 288 3.19 -1.28 35.49
CA PHE A 288 2.69 -0.04 34.92
C PHE A 288 3.74 0.69 34.08
N TYR A 289 4.97 0.83 34.60
CA TYR A 289 6.04 1.49 33.86
C TYR A 289 6.55 0.70 32.65
N LEU A 290 6.74 -0.61 32.78
CA LEU A 290 7.38 -1.43 31.74
C LEU A 290 6.39 -1.95 30.69
N ALA A 291 5.20 -2.36 31.09
CA ALA A 291 4.24 -3.02 30.21
C ALA A 291 3.18 -2.06 29.63
N ASN A 292 3.03 -0.86 30.20
CA ASN A 292 2.11 0.16 29.71
C ASN A 292 2.84 1.43 29.23
N LEU A 293 3.50 2.16 30.13
CA LEU A 293 4.05 3.48 29.80
C LEU A 293 5.23 3.43 28.83
N LEU A 294 6.11 2.44 28.94
CA LEU A 294 7.25 2.29 28.04
C LEU A 294 6.80 2.01 26.58
N PRO A 295 5.92 1.03 26.29
CA PRO A 295 5.38 0.85 24.94
C PRO A 295 4.60 2.06 24.43
N ALA A 296 3.82 2.75 25.29
CA ALA A 296 3.10 3.97 24.88
C ALA A 296 4.07 5.07 24.43
N THR A 297 5.10 5.32 25.23
CA THR A 297 6.11 6.35 24.95
C THR A 297 6.94 5.98 23.70
N LEU A 298 7.37 4.72 23.60
CA LEU A 298 8.16 4.24 22.46
C LEU A 298 7.34 4.30 21.16
N GLY A 299 6.07 3.89 21.20
CA GLY A 299 5.16 4.03 20.07
C GLY A 299 5.03 5.48 19.60
N GLY A 300 4.86 6.42 20.55
CA GLY A 300 4.86 7.86 20.27
C GLY A 300 6.13 8.36 19.57
N VAL A 301 7.32 7.96 20.04
CA VAL A 301 8.60 8.33 19.42
C VAL A 301 8.72 7.80 17.99
N LEU A 302 8.23 6.58 17.74
CA LEU A 302 8.19 6.02 16.40
C LEU A 302 7.22 6.79 15.49
N PHE A 303 6.06 7.21 16.01
CA PHE A 303 5.14 8.07 15.27
C PHE A 303 5.75 9.44 14.92
N ILE A 304 6.50 10.05 15.85
CA ILE A 304 7.22 11.31 15.56
C ILE A 304 8.20 11.07 14.41
N THR A 305 8.99 10.00 14.50
CA THR A 305 9.99 9.66 13.48
C THR A 305 9.33 9.47 12.11
N ALA A 306 8.27 8.66 12.04
CA ALA A 306 7.54 8.41 10.81
C ALA A 306 6.91 9.68 10.23
N SER A 307 6.30 10.51 11.08
CA SER A 307 5.63 11.75 10.67
C SER A 307 6.62 12.81 10.18
N VAL A 308 7.80 12.92 10.79
CA VAL A 308 8.88 13.80 10.31
C VAL A 308 9.39 13.33 8.96
N LEU A 309 9.60 12.03 8.77
CA LEU A 309 9.99 11.48 7.47
C LEU A 309 8.93 11.75 6.41
N GLN A 310 7.64 11.55 6.72
CA GLN A 310 6.52 11.88 5.85
C GLN A 310 6.49 13.38 5.50
N MET A 311 6.74 14.26 6.46
CA MET A 311 6.81 15.70 6.21
C MET A 311 7.98 16.03 5.27
N ILE A 312 9.15 15.41 5.46
CA ILE A 312 10.33 15.60 4.61
C ILE A 312 10.09 15.11 3.17
N THR A 313 9.34 14.03 2.94
CA THR A 313 9.08 13.54 1.57
C THR A 313 8.22 14.48 0.72
N THR A 314 7.45 15.37 1.35
CA THR A 314 6.56 16.32 0.66
C THR A 314 7.25 17.63 0.26
N GLN A 315 8.45 17.89 0.79
CA GLN A 315 9.23 19.10 0.54
C GLN A 315 10.42 18.82 -0.41
N PRO A 316 11.03 19.85 -1.05
CA PRO A 316 12.04 19.62 -2.08
C PRO A 316 13.34 19.10 -1.47
N ASN A 317 13.78 19.73 -0.38
CA ASN A 317 14.99 19.42 0.36
C ASN A 317 14.64 19.35 1.85
N TRP A 318 15.46 18.65 2.65
CA TRP A 318 15.22 18.44 4.08
C TRP A 318 15.11 19.74 4.90
N TYR A 319 15.68 20.85 4.43
CA TYR A 319 15.71 22.15 5.12
C TYR A 319 14.73 23.21 4.57
N THR A 320 14.00 22.93 3.48
CA THR A 320 13.11 23.92 2.85
C THR A 320 11.65 23.52 3.07
N PRO A 321 10.98 24.00 4.14
CA PRO A 321 9.60 23.60 4.43
C PRO A 321 8.63 24.07 3.34
N ARG A 322 7.52 23.35 3.15
CA ARG A 322 6.44 23.70 2.20
C ARG A 322 5.11 23.98 2.93
N PRO A 323 5.02 25.04 3.75
CA PRO A 323 3.82 25.32 4.57
C PRO A 323 2.57 25.65 3.75
N LEU A 324 2.69 25.89 2.43
CA LEU A 324 1.57 26.12 1.53
C LEU A 324 1.01 24.83 0.91
N SER A 325 1.70 23.69 1.08
CA SER A 325 1.24 22.41 0.55
C SER A 325 0.35 21.69 1.56
N VAL A 326 -0.83 21.23 1.12
CA VAL A 326 -1.73 20.41 1.95
C VAL A 326 -1.08 19.08 2.33
N GLU A 327 -0.30 18.49 1.42
CA GLU A 327 0.44 17.24 1.67
C GLU A 327 1.46 17.41 2.80
N TRP A 328 2.11 18.57 2.88
CA TRP A 328 3.05 18.89 3.96
C TRP A 328 2.33 19.01 5.31
N HIS A 329 1.12 19.60 5.31
CA HIS A 329 0.30 19.71 6.52
C HIS A 329 -0.15 18.35 7.06
N VAL A 330 -0.31 17.31 6.23
CA VAL A 330 -0.57 15.94 6.71
C VAL A 330 0.55 15.50 7.66
N GLY A 331 1.80 15.58 7.19
CA GLY A 331 2.97 15.22 7.99
C GLY A 331 3.11 16.12 9.23
N PHE A 332 2.92 17.43 9.09
CA PHE A 332 3.00 18.38 10.19
C PHE A 332 2.01 18.06 11.32
N TRP A 333 0.72 17.88 11.01
CA TRP A 333 -0.29 17.57 12.01
C TRP A 333 -0.07 16.18 12.64
N ASN A 334 0.43 15.22 11.87
CA ASN A 334 0.85 13.92 12.41
C ASN A 334 2.04 14.06 13.37
N VAL A 335 3.02 14.95 13.11
CA VAL A 335 4.11 15.24 14.06
C VAL A 335 3.55 15.81 15.36
N ILE A 336 2.67 16.80 15.28
CA ILE A 336 2.02 17.39 16.46
C ILE A 336 1.27 16.29 17.23
N GLY A 337 0.43 15.51 16.56
CA GLY A 337 -0.29 14.39 17.18
C GLY A 337 0.64 13.37 17.86
N SER A 338 1.75 13.05 17.22
CA SER A 338 2.76 12.12 17.73
C SER A 338 3.46 12.65 18.99
N ILE A 339 3.73 13.96 19.05
CA ILE A 339 4.24 14.61 20.27
C ILE A 339 3.22 14.45 21.40
N GLY A 340 1.93 14.66 21.11
CA GLY A 340 0.84 14.47 22.08
C GLY A 340 0.82 13.07 22.67
N PHE A 341 0.83 12.02 21.83
CA PHE A 341 0.84 10.63 22.29
C PHE A 341 2.16 10.23 23.00
N THR A 342 3.30 10.80 22.60
CA THR A 342 4.56 10.60 23.30
C THR A 342 4.48 11.16 24.72
N LEU A 343 3.95 12.39 24.87
CA LEU A 343 3.75 13.02 26.17
C LEU A 343 2.68 12.31 27.00
N ALA A 344 1.64 11.76 26.36
CA ALA A 344 0.62 10.98 27.04
C ALA A 344 1.20 9.74 27.74
N GLY A 345 2.23 9.10 27.18
CA GLY A 345 2.99 8.05 27.87
C GLY A 345 4.03 8.60 28.85
N ALA A 346 4.79 9.61 28.45
CA ALA A 346 5.96 10.08 29.18
C ALA A 346 5.63 10.86 30.47
N LEU A 347 4.55 11.64 30.48
CA LEU A 347 4.26 12.53 31.61
C LEU A 347 3.76 11.79 32.86
N PHE A 348 3.26 10.55 32.73
CA PHE A 348 2.93 9.72 33.89
C PHE A 348 4.16 9.32 34.72
N TYR A 349 5.37 9.33 34.15
CA TYR A 349 6.62 9.10 34.90
C TYR A 349 6.92 10.16 35.95
N LEU A 350 6.28 11.32 35.88
CA LEU A 350 6.43 12.35 36.91
C LEU A 350 5.80 11.94 38.24
N GLY A 351 4.85 10.99 38.25
CA GLY A 351 4.18 10.53 39.48
C GLY A 351 3.38 11.62 40.21
N THR A 352 3.03 12.71 39.53
CA THR A 352 2.27 13.84 40.09
C THR A 352 0.89 13.95 39.45
N THR A 353 -0.08 14.48 40.20
CA THR A 353 -1.43 14.78 39.69
C THR A 353 -1.39 15.70 38.48
N ALA A 354 -0.52 16.72 38.51
CA ALA A 354 -0.32 17.63 37.39
C ALA A 354 0.21 16.88 36.14
N GLY A 355 1.16 15.95 36.32
CA GLY A 355 1.66 15.08 35.26
C GLY A 355 0.55 14.23 34.63
N SER A 356 -0.32 13.61 35.43
CA SER A 356 -1.46 12.83 34.93
C SER A 356 -2.47 13.68 34.16
N ILE A 357 -2.81 14.88 34.63
CA ILE A 357 -3.72 15.79 33.91
C ILE A 357 -3.10 16.20 32.56
N GLN A 358 -1.81 16.56 32.55
CA GLN A 358 -1.12 16.94 31.32
C GLN A 358 -0.96 15.75 30.35
N ALA A 359 -0.74 14.54 30.86
CA ALA A 359 -0.70 13.32 30.05
C ALA A 359 -2.05 13.03 29.38
N SER A 360 -3.14 13.06 30.14
CA SER A 360 -4.50 12.90 29.60
C SER A 360 -4.86 14.01 28.61
N GLY A 361 -4.46 15.26 28.91
CA GLY A 361 -4.63 16.40 28.01
C GLY A 361 -3.84 16.22 26.70
N ALA A 362 -2.61 15.69 26.79
CA ALA A 362 -1.77 15.39 25.65
C ALA A 362 -2.33 14.29 24.75
N SER A 363 -2.93 13.26 25.34
CA SER A 363 -3.69 12.25 24.60
C SER A 363 -4.84 12.91 23.82
N LEU A 364 -5.61 13.80 24.46
CA LEU A 364 -6.76 14.46 23.83
C LEU A 364 -6.35 15.37 22.65
N TRP A 365 -5.47 16.34 22.87
CA TRP A 365 -5.07 17.26 21.79
C TRP A 365 -4.25 16.53 20.71
N GLY A 366 -3.46 15.52 21.08
CA GLY A 366 -2.74 14.66 20.14
C GLY A 366 -3.68 13.91 19.20
N SER A 367 -4.82 13.45 19.72
CA SER A 367 -5.88 12.80 18.94
C SER A 367 -6.54 13.76 17.94
N PHE A 368 -6.82 15.01 18.33
CA PHE A 368 -7.33 16.04 17.42
C PHE A 368 -6.33 16.38 16.30
N ALA A 369 -5.04 16.43 16.61
CA ALA A 369 -4.00 16.67 15.62
C ALA A 369 -3.90 15.52 14.61
N PHE A 370 -3.90 14.26 15.06
CA PHE A 370 -3.97 13.11 14.14
C PHE A 370 -5.26 13.07 13.32
N MET A 371 -6.41 13.45 13.90
CA MET A 371 -7.66 13.55 13.14
C MET A 371 -7.53 14.59 12.01
N THR A 372 -6.88 15.72 12.29
CA THR A 372 -6.62 16.76 11.29
C THR A 372 -5.71 16.24 10.19
N GLY A 373 -4.61 15.56 10.53
CA GLY A 373 -3.74 14.91 9.55
C GLY A 373 -4.47 13.90 8.67
N GLY A 374 -5.30 13.04 9.28
CA GLY A 374 -6.14 12.06 8.58
C GLY A 374 -7.15 12.70 7.62
N LEU A 375 -7.85 13.76 8.05
CA LEU A 375 -8.79 14.50 7.22
C LEU A 375 -8.10 15.16 6.02
N LEU A 376 -6.90 15.72 6.22
CA LEU A 376 -6.11 16.30 5.13
C LEU A 376 -5.62 15.23 4.16
N GLN A 377 -5.18 14.07 4.65
CA GLN A 377 -4.80 12.93 3.80
C GLN A 377 -5.98 12.43 2.98
N TRP A 378 -7.16 12.30 3.61
CA TRP A 378 -8.39 11.97 2.90
C TRP A 378 -8.70 13.03 1.84
N TYR A 379 -8.66 14.31 2.17
CA TYR A 379 -8.87 15.40 1.20
C TYR A 379 -7.89 15.34 0.01
N VAL A 380 -6.61 15.04 0.24
CA VAL A 380 -5.60 14.90 -0.82
C VAL A 380 -5.92 13.71 -1.74
N SER A 381 -6.32 12.57 -1.18
CA SER A 381 -6.66 11.36 -1.95
C SER A 381 -7.83 11.58 -2.94
N MET A 382 -8.73 12.54 -2.67
CA MET A 382 -9.83 12.88 -3.58
C MET A 382 -9.36 13.51 -4.90
N LYS A 383 -8.12 14.00 -4.98
CA LYS A 383 -7.56 14.64 -6.19
C LYS A 383 -7.66 13.76 -7.43
N ASN A 384 -7.56 12.43 -7.28
CA ASN A 384 -7.54 11.47 -8.38
C ASN A 384 -8.87 10.73 -8.57
N CYS A 385 -9.90 11.05 -7.78
CA CYS A 385 -11.22 10.45 -7.92
C CYS A 385 -11.95 11.01 -9.14
N ARG A 386 -12.05 10.20 -10.19
CA ARG A 386 -12.84 10.49 -11.39
C ARG A 386 -14.34 10.26 -11.17
#